data_AF-A0A842SNT5-F1
#
_entry.id   AF-A0A842SNT5-F1
#
_cell.length_a   1.000
_cell.length_b   1.000
_cell.length_c   1.000
_cell.angle_alpha   90.00
_cell.angle_beta   90.00
_cell.angle_gamma   90.00
#
_symmetry.space_group_name_H-M   'P 1'
#
loop_
_entity.id
_entity.type
_entity.pdbx_description
1 polymer ?
#
loop_
_entity_poly.entity_id
_entity_poly.type
_entity_poly.pdbx_seq_one_letter_code
_entity_poly.pdbx_strand_id
1 'polypeptide(L)'
;MKITESRRQILGVILLVSIASFLIWSLTASGNNKPKNEETNYDTLITEIQNLNTTIILQEQKIHELEMIIRKYENNQTALTQRIIALENSASSNAAELNSVNSDIESILTQIESAENLELISVSDELEALDHRMDRSEAYLLLKKTMSRPGAYIVSSVTEAIFKELLTRYPAIAPIEGKVKEIIAKAINSKTPSLVWYGRSCDRVNPNCYLTYVVTYFPLEVDTGLPVVGEIIVARVALVVSGQVDVNHNIVLPNTIEVASINLEE
;
A
#
# COMPACT_ATOMS: atom_id res chain seq x y z
N MET A 1 -65.80 3.61 27.18
CA MET A 1 -66.42 4.32 28.33
C MET A 1 -67.91 4.66 28.11
N LYS A 2 -68.36 5.07 26.92
CA LYS A 2 -69.79 5.36 26.66
C LYS A 2 -70.74 4.13 26.68
N ILE A 3 -70.25 2.93 26.38
CA ILE A 3 -71.09 1.71 26.27
C ILE A 3 -71.51 1.17 27.65
N THR A 4 -70.63 1.25 28.66
CA THR A 4 -70.91 0.83 30.03
C THR A 4 -71.91 1.75 30.74
N GLU A 5 -71.88 3.05 30.44
CA GLU A 5 -72.85 4.05 30.94
C GLU A 5 -74.27 3.75 30.39
N SER A 6 -74.40 3.51 29.07
CA SER A 6 -75.69 3.16 28.46
C SER A 6 -76.25 1.84 28.99
N ARG A 7 -75.41 0.84 29.25
CA ARG A 7 -75.88 -0.45 29.82
C ARG A 7 -76.41 -0.30 31.25
N ARG A 8 -75.75 0.51 32.09
CA ARG A 8 -76.26 0.83 33.44
C ARG A 8 -77.60 1.57 33.40
N GLN A 9 -77.77 2.49 32.46
CA GLN A 9 -79.04 3.21 32.29
C GLN A 9 -80.17 2.28 31.85
N ILE A 10 -79.92 1.36 30.91
CA ILE A 10 -80.92 0.39 30.45
C ILE A 10 -81.34 -0.55 31.60
N LEU A 11 -80.39 -1.07 32.37
CA LEU A 11 -80.68 -1.92 33.53
C LEU A 11 -81.48 -1.18 34.62
N GLY A 12 -81.16 0.09 34.87
CA GLY A 12 -81.91 0.94 35.81
C GLY A 12 -83.36 1.18 35.39
N VAL A 13 -83.60 1.36 34.09
CA VAL A 13 -84.97 1.52 33.54
C VAL A 13 -85.77 0.22 33.67
N ILE A 14 -85.15 -0.93 33.36
CA ILE A 14 -85.82 -2.23 33.50
C ILE A 14 -86.22 -2.49 34.95
N LEU A 15 -85.32 -2.23 35.91
CA LEU A 15 -85.60 -2.37 37.34
C LEU A 15 -86.78 -1.50 37.79
N LEU A 16 -86.81 -0.24 37.36
CA LEU A 16 -87.90 0.69 37.68
C LEU A 16 -89.25 0.24 37.11
N VAL A 17 -89.27 -0.29 35.87
CA VAL A 17 -90.50 -0.81 35.25
C VAL A 17 -90.99 -2.06 35.98
N SER A 18 -90.09 -2.94 36.43
CA SER A 18 -90.46 -4.11 37.23
C SER A 18 -91.02 -3.74 38.61
N ILE A 19 -90.45 -2.76 39.30
CA ILE A 19 -90.95 -2.26 40.59
C ILE A 19 -92.31 -1.56 40.40
N ALA A 20 -92.46 -0.75 39.36
CA ALA A 20 -93.74 -0.08 39.05
C ALA A 20 -94.84 -1.11 38.73
N SER A 21 -94.52 -2.15 37.97
CA SER A 21 -95.44 -3.25 37.65
C SER A 21 -95.83 -4.02 38.92
N PHE A 22 -94.89 -4.25 39.84
CA PHE A 22 -95.14 -4.89 41.14
C PHE A 22 -96.08 -4.07 42.03
N LEU A 23 -95.87 -2.74 42.12
CA LEU A 23 -96.74 -1.85 42.89
C LEU A 23 -98.17 -1.85 42.33
N ILE A 24 -98.33 -1.76 41.01
CA ILE A 24 -99.65 -1.78 40.33
C ILE A 24 -100.39 -3.10 40.56
N TRP A 25 -99.67 -4.23 40.52
CA TRP A 25 -100.26 -5.54 40.78
C TRP A 25 -100.62 -5.73 42.28
N SER A 26 -99.79 -5.25 43.20
CA SER A 26 -100.06 -5.31 44.65
C SER A 26 -101.30 -4.49 45.06
N LEU A 27 -101.53 -3.35 44.40
CA LEU A 27 -102.71 -2.50 44.61
C LEU A 27 -103.99 -3.15 44.08
N THR A 28 -103.91 -3.93 43.00
CA THR A 28 -105.06 -4.63 42.42
C THR A 28 -105.35 -5.97 43.10
N ALA A 29 -104.36 -6.62 43.70
CA ALA A 29 -104.51 -7.87 44.47
C ALA A 29 -105.10 -7.68 45.89
N SER A 30 -105.22 -6.45 46.40
CA SER A 30 -105.77 -6.16 47.74
C SER A 30 -107.30 -6.39 47.85
N GLY A 31 -107.96 -6.87 46.80
CA GLY A 31 -109.43 -6.98 46.71
C GLY A 31 -110.06 -8.37 46.83
N ASN A 32 -109.32 -9.49 46.83
CA ASN A 32 -109.94 -10.82 46.98
C ASN A 32 -108.94 -11.90 47.45
N ASN A 33 -109.38 -12.74 48.40
CA ASN A 33 -108.76 -13.93 48.99
C ASN A 33 -107.46 -14.47 48.34
N LYS A 34 -106.32 -14.31 49.03
CA LYS A 34 -105.02 -14.93 48.68
C LYS A 34 -105.03 -16.46 48.92
N PRO A 35 -104.79 -17.32 47.92
CA PRO A 35 -104.56 -18.74 48.14
C PRO A 35 -103.10 -18.98 48.58
N LYS A 36 -102.90 -19.74 49.66
CA LYS A 36 -101.57 -20.15 50.21
C LYS A 36 -100.58 -20.76 49.20
N ASN A 37 -101.04 -21.20 48.03
CA ASN A 37 -100.22 -21.82 47.00
C ASN A 37 -99.48 -20.80 46.11
N GLU A 38 -99.98 -19.56 46.04
CA GLU A 38 -99.33 -18.48 45.29
C GLU A 38 -98.13 -17.90 46.08
N GLU A 39 -98.24 -17.81 47.40
CA GLU A 39 -97.18 -17.29 48.29
C GLU A 39 -95.88 -18.12 48.21
N THR A 40 -95.98 -19.45 48.19
CA THR A 40 -94.83 -20.35 48.00
C THR A 40 -94.17 -20.23 46.62
N ASN A 41 -94.95 -19.92 45.58
CA ASN A 41 -94.46 -19.73 44.22
C ASN A 41 -93.70 -18.40 44.10
N TYR A 42 -94.16 -17.35 44.78
CA TYR A 42 -93.46 -16.07 44.85
C TYR A 42 -92.13 -16.15 45.60
N ASP A 43 -92.07 -16.88 46.73
CA ASP A 43 -90.81 -17.05 47.47
C ASP A 43 -89.75 -17.80 46.66
N THR A 44 -90.17 -18.79 45.87
CA THR A 44 -89.29 -19.53 44.95
C THR A 44 -88.75 -18.62 43.86
N LEU A 45 -89.61 -17.80 43.24
CA LEU A 45 -89.23 -16.84 42.21
C LEU A 45 -88.28 -15.75 42.75
N ILE A 46 -88.52 -15.24 43.96
CA ILE A 46 -87.63 -14.27 44.62
C ILE A 46 -86.24 -14.88 44.82
N THR A 47 -86.17 -16.12 45.27
CA THR A 47 -84.90 -16.83 45.47
C THR A 47 -84.15 -17.02 44.15
N GLU A 48 -84.85 -17.38 43.07
CA GLU A 48 -84.25 -17.52 41.74
C GLU A 48 -83.74 -16.18 41.19
N ILE A 49 -84.49 -15.10 41.37
CA ILE A 49 -84.07 -13.73 41.02
C ILE A 49 -82.81 -13.33 41.82
N GLN A 50 -82.73 -13.65 43.11
CA GLN A 50 -81.55 -13.38 43.92
C GLN A 50 -80.32 -14.17 43.46
N ASN A 51 -80.49 -15.44 43.08
CA ASN A 51 -79.42 -16.28 42.54
C ASN A 51 -78.92 -15.76 41.18
N LEU A 52 -79.84 -15.34 40.30
CA LEU A 52 -79.50 -14.73 39.02
C LEU A 52 -78.77 -13.39 39.22
N ASN A 53 -79.24 -12.54 40.12
CA ASN A 53 -78.56 -11.27 40.45
C ASN A 53 -77.15 -11.50 40.99
N THR A 54 -76.96 -12.50 41.86
CA THR A 54 -75.63 -12.86 42.37
C THR A 54 -74.71 -13.33 41.23
N THR A 55 -75.24 -14.14 40.31
CA THR A 55 -74.50 -14.62 39.13
C THR A 55 -74.11 -13.47 38.20
N ILE A 56 -75.03 -12.52 37.96
CA ILE A 56 -74.76 -11.31 37.15
C ILE A 56 -73.62 -10.50 37.76
N ILE A 57 -73.65 -10.25 39.08
CA ILE A 57 -72.59 -9.49 39.77
C ILE A 57 -71.23 -10.18 39.61
N LEU A 58 -71.15 -11.50 39.76
CA LEU A 58 -69.91 -12.25 39.58
C LEU A 58 -69.40 -12.21 38.13
N GLN A 59 -70.30 -12.27 37.15
CA GLN A 59 -69.94 -12.14 35.75
C GLN A 59 -69.43 -10.74 35.40
N GLU A 60 -70.04 -9.68 35.97
CA GLU A 60 -69.58 -8.30 35.80
C GLU A 60 -68.18 -8.08 36.38
N GLN A 61 -67.88 -8.68 37.55
CA GLN A 61 -66.54 -8.65 38.12
C GLN A 61 -65.51 -9.32 37.20
N LYS A 62 -65.84 -10.50 36.67
CA LYS A 62 -64.97 -11.21 35.72
C LYS A 62 -64.77 -10.44 34.42
N ILE A 63 -65.81 -9.78 33.90
CA ILE A 63 -65.69 -8.89 32.72
C ILE A 63 -64.73 -7.75 33.04
N HIS A 64 -64.86 -7.13 34.20
CA HIS A 64 -63.98 -6.03 34.61
C HIS A 64 -62.51 -6.46 34.70
N GLU A 65 -62.23 -7.62 35.28
CA GLU A 65 -60.87 -8.19 35.33
C GLU A 65 -60.30 -8.44 33.93
N LEU A 66 -61.10 -9.02 33.02
CA LEU A 66 -60.70 -9.26 31.64
C LEU A 66 -60.43 -7.94 30.89
N GLU A 67 -61.23 -6.91 31.09
CA GLU A 67 -60.99 -5.58 30.52
C GLU A 67 -59.67 -4.97 31.00
N MET A 68 -59.31 -5.13 32.28
CA MET A 68 -58.01 -4.68 32.79
C MET A 68 -56.85 -5.45 32.15
N ILE A 69 -56.99 -6.76 31.98
CA ILE A 69 -55.99 -7.60 31.33
C ILE A 69 -55.81 -7.19 29.87
N ILE A 70 -56.91 -6.97 29.13
CA ILE A 70 -56.87 -6.52 27.73
C ILE A 70 -56.11 -5.20 27.62
N ARG A 71 -56.41 -4.20 28.44
CA ARG A 71 -55.70 -2.91 28.45
C ARG A 71 -54.20 -3.07 28.70
N LYS A 72 -53.81 -3.98 29.61
CA LYS A 72 -52.40 -4.27 29.87
C LYS A 72 -51.70 -4.84 28.63
N TYR A 73 -52.36 -5.76 27.92
CA TYR A 73 -51.82 -6.33 26.69
C TYR A 73 -51.76 -5.32 25.55
N GLU A 74 -52.76 -4.45 25.39
CA GLU A 74 -52.77 -3.37 24.39
C GLU A 74 -51.61 -2.37 24.61
N ASN A 75 -51.37 -2.00 25.87
CA ASN A 75 -50.24 -1.14 26.23
C ASN A 75 -48.89 -1.82 25.92
N ASN A 76 -48.75 -3.11 26.28
CA ASN A 76 -47.54 -3.88 25.98
C ASN A 76 -47.31 -4.03 24.48
N GLN A 77 -48.37 -4.28 23.70
CA GLN A 77 -48.29 -4.38 22.25
C GLN A 77 -47.81 -3.07 21.64
N THR A 78 -48.37 -1.94 22.10
CA THR A 78 -47.96 -0.60 21.64
C THR A 78 -46.48 -0.34 21.93
N ALA A 79 -46.01 -0.66 23.14
CA ALA A 79 -44.60 -0.51 23.52
C ALA A 79 -43.66 -1.40 22.67
N LEU A 80 -44.07 -2.65 22.39
CA LEU A 80 -43.30 -3.55 21.54
C LEU A 80 -43.25 -3.05 20.09
N THR A 81 -44.36 -2.55 19.54
CA THR A 81 -44.39 -1.97 18.20
C THR A 81 -43.45 -0.76 18.08
N GLN A 82 -43.44 0.14 19.08
CA GLN A 82 -42.50 1.26 19.09
C GLN A 82 -41.04 0.80 19.15
N ARG A 83 -40.76 -0.25 19.93
CA ARG A 83 -39.41 -0.82 20.01
C ARG A 83 -38.97 -1.44 18.69
N ILE A 84 -39.86 -2.12 17.97
CA ILE A 84 -39.58 -2.68 16.64
C ILE A 84 -39.18 -1.57 15.67
N ILE A 85 -39.98 -0.49 15.59
CA ILE A 85 -39.69 0.65 14.71
C ILE A 85 -38.32 1.27 15.03
N ALA A 86 -37.99 1.44 16.31
CA ALA A 86 -36.69 1.98 16.72
C ALA A 86 -35.51 1.07 16.31
N LEU A 87 -35.68 -0.25 16.42
CA LEU A 87 -34.67 -1.23 16.00
C LEU A 87 -34.52 -1.27 14.48
N GLU A 88 -35.60 -1.19 13.73
CA GLU A 88 -35.58 -1.13 12.26
C GLU A 88 -34.81 0.11 11.79
N ASN A 89 -35.10 1.28 12.36
CA ASN A 89 -34.36 2.51 12.05
C ASN A 89 -32.87 2.39 12.38
N SER A 90 -32.53 1.79 13.52
CA SER A 90 -31.14 1.57 13.93
C SER A 90 -30.43 0.60 12.98
N ALA A 91 -31.10 -0.49 12.57
CA ALA A 91 -30.56 -1.45 11.62
C ALA A 91 -30.30 -0.82 10.24
N SER A 92 -31.22 0.03 9.76
CA SER A 92 -31.03 0.78 8.52
C SER A 92 -29.86 1.76 8.60
N SER A 93 -29.69 2.47 9.72
CA SER A 93 -28.53 3.36 9.94
C SER A 93 -27.22 2.58 9.92
N ASN A 94 -27.15 1.47 10.67
CA ASN A 94 -25.96 0.63 10.71
C ASN A 94 -25.63 0.04 9.33
N ALA A 95 -26.63 -0.33 8.54
CA ALA A 95 -26.41 -0.82 7.17
C ALA A 95 -25.82 0.25 6.26
N ALA A 96 -26.25 1.51 6.40
CA ALA A 96 -25.69 2.63 5.66
C ALA A 96 -24.23 2.91 6.06
N GLU A 97 -23.93 2.89 7.36
CA GLU A 97 -22.56 3.03 7.88
C GLU A 97 -21.65 1.91 7.38
N LEU A 98 -22.11 0.66 7.40
CA LEU A 98 -21.35 -0.49 6.87
C LEU A 98 -21.04 -0.33 5.38
N ASN A 99 -21.99 0.16 4.58
CA ASN A 99 -21.74 0.42 3.16
C ASN A 99 -20.70 1.53 2.95
N SER A 100 -20.74 2.59 3.77
CA SER A 100 -19.73 3.66 3.73
C SER A 100 -18.34 3.12 4.06
N VAL A 101 -18.22 2.35 5.15
CA VAL A 101 -16.95 1.74 5.56
C VAL A 101 -16.43 0.78 4.49
N ASN A 102 -17.31 0.02 3.84
CA ASN A 102 -16.90 -0.88 2.76
C ASN A 102 -16.34 -0.10 1.55
N SER A 103 -16.95 1.03 1.21
CA SER A 103 -16.41 1.93 0.18
C SER A 103 -15.05 2.53 0.57
N ASP A 104 -14.87 2.88 1.84
CA ASP A 104 -13.59 3.41 2.34
C ASP A 104 -12.49 2.34 2.28
N ILE A 105 -12.82 1.09 2.63
CA ILE A 105 -11.90 -0.05 2.52
C ILE A 105 -11.46 -0.28 1.07
N GLU A 106 -12.41 -0.29 0.13
CA GLU A 106 -12.09 -0.44 -1.30
C GLU A 106 -11.18 0.69 -1.79
N SER A 107 -11.45 1.94 -1.38
CA SER A 107 -10.58 3.07 -1.72
C SER A 107 -9.16 2.90 -1.15
N ILE A 108 -9.04 2.52 0.11
CA ILE A 108 -7.73 2.30 0.74
C ILE A 108 -6.95 1.17 0.05
N LEU A 109 -7.61 0.07 -0.32
CA LEU A 109 -6.98 -1.03 -1.04
C LEU A 109 -6.41 -0.57 -2.39
N THR A 110 -7.17 0.23 -3.16
CA THR A 110 -6.66 0.79 -4.43
C THR A 110 -5.47 1.73 -4.22
N GLN A 111 -5.46 2.51 -3.13
CA GLN A 111 -4.33 3.38 -2.80
C GLN A 111 -3.08 2.58 -2.44
N ILE A 112 -3.23 1.52 -1.63
CA ILE A 112 -2.13 0.62 -1.27
C ILE A 112 -1.54 -0.02 -2.53
N GLU A 113 -2.37 -0.58 -3.40
CA GLU A 113 -1.91 -1.21 -4.65
C GLU A 113 -1.17 -0.21 -5.55
N SER A 114 -1.64 1.04 -5.62
CA SER A 114 -0.96 2.08 -6.40
C SER A 114 0.38 2.50 -5.79
N ALA A 115 0.45 2.62 -4.46
CA ALA A 115 1.66 3.03 -3.75
C ALA A 115 2.73 1.93 -3.81
N GLU A 116 2.35 0.68 -3.56
CA GLU A 116 3.24 -0.47 -3.60
C GLU A 116 3.86 -0.62 -5.00
N ASN A 117 3.05 -0.54 -6.05
CA ASN A 117 3.57 -0.64 -7.42
C ASN A 117 4.53 0.51 -7.79
N LEU A 118 4.22 1.75 -7.42
CA LEU A 118 5.09 2.89 -7.73
C LEU A 118 6.42 2.84 -6.97
N GLU A 119 6.37 2.50 -5.68
CA GLU A 119 7.57 2.44 -4.85
C GLU A 119 8.46 1.26 -5.25
N LEU A 120 7.90 0.08 -5.55
CA LEU A 120 8.69 -1.08 -5.96
C LEU A 120 9.38 -0.87 -7.31
N ILE A 121 8.68 -0.26 -8.28
CA ILE A 121 9.26 0.06 -9.60
C ILE A 121 10.39 1.08 -9.42
N SER A 122 10.17 2.14 -8.65
CA SER A 122 11.20 3.16 -8.40
C SER A 122 12.45 2.57 -7.73
N VAL A 123 12.27 1.72 -6.72
CA VAL A 123 13.39 1.06 -6.03
C VAL A 123 14.12 0.09 -6.96
N SER A 124 13.39 -0.64 -7.80
CA SER A 124 13.98 -1.55 -8.80
C SER A 124 14.84 -0.78 -9.81
N ASP A 125 14.33 0.33 -10.35
CA ASP A 125 15.04 1.18 -11.31
C ASP A 125 16.30 1.81 -10.67
N GLU A 126 16.21 2.27 -9.41
CA GLU A 126 17.36 2.80 -8.67
C GLU A 126 18.42 1.72 -8.40
N LEU A 127 17.99 0.48 -8.10
CA LEU A 127 18.89 -0.64 -7.87
C LEU A 127 19.62 -1.04 -9.16
N GLU A 128 18.93 -1.11 -10.29
CA GLU A 128 19.54 -1.38 -11.60
C GLU A 128 20.53 -0.27 -11.98
N ALA A 129 20.17 1.00 -11.76
CA ALA A 129 21.09 2.12 -11.99
C ALA A 129 22.32 2.07 -11.09
N LEU A 130 22.18 1.66 -9.83
CA LEU A 130 23.29 1.50 -8.90
C LEU A 130 24.23 0.36 -9.31
N ASP A 131 23.66 -0.80 -9.67
CA ASP A 131 24.38 -1.97 -10.15
C ASP A 131 25.25 -1.61 -11.38
N HIS A 132 24.65 -0.92 -12.36
CA HIS A 132 25.38 -0.42 -13.53
C HIS A 132 26.49 0.57 -13.17
N ARG A 133 26.32 1.42 -12.16
CA ARG A 133 27.38 2.33 -11.71
C ARG A 133 28.52 1.58 -11.02
N MET A 134 28.21 0.51 -10.28
CA MET A 134 29.21 -0.34 -9.63
C MET A 134 30.04 -1.11 -10.66
N ASP A 135 29.40 -1.81 -11.58
CA ASP A 135 30.04 -2.52 -12.69
C ASP A 135 30.96 -1.60 -13.51
N ARG A 136 30.46 -0.39 -13.83
CA ARG A 136 31.23 0.62 -14.58
C ARG A 136 32.51 1.01 -13.85
N SER A 137 32.45 1.09 -12.52
CA SER A 137 33.60 1.37 -11.67
C SER A 137 34.56 0.17 -11.60
N GLU A 138 34.03 -1.05 -11.53
CA GLU A 138 34.83 -2.27 -11.53
C GLU A 138 35.55 -2.49 -12.86
N ALA A 139 34.87 -2.29 -13.98
CA ALA A 139 35.45 -2.33 -15.32
C ALA A 139 36.64 -1.38 -15.45
N TYR A 140 36.51 -0.15 -14.91
CA TYR A 140 37.59 0.83 -14.86
C TYR A 140 38.78 0.35 -14.00
N LEU A 141 38.52 -0.21 -12.82
CA LEU A 141 39.56 -0.73 -11.94
C LEU A 141 40.31 -1.92 -12.57
N LEU A 142 39.58 -2.82 -13.24
CA LEU A 142 40.15 -3.95 -13.97
C LEU A 142 41.04 -3.49 -15.12
N LEU A 143 40.58 -2.53 -15.94
CA LEU A 143 41.41 -1.95 -16.99
C LEU A 143 42.67 -1.29 -16.40
N LYS A 144 42.52 -0.47 -15.36
CA LYS A 144 43.65 0.17 -14.67
C LYS A 144 44.66 -0.87 -14.13
N LYS A 145 44.18 -1.93 -13.48
CA LYS A 145 45.02 -3.00 -12.91
C LYS A 145 45.81 -3.73 -14.01
N THR A 146 45.15 -4.05 -15.11
CA THR A 146 45.79 -4.70 -16.27
C THR A 146 46.85 -3.80 -16.89
N MET A 147 46.56 -2.49 -17.03
CA MET A 147 47.48 -1.56 -17.67
C MET A 147 48.63 -1.09 -16.78
N SER A 148 48.46 -1.12 -15.45
CA SER A 148 49.55 -0.87 -14.48
C SER A 148 50.60 -2.01 -14.47
N ARG A 149 50.28 -3.14 -15.10
CA ARG A 149 51.20 -4.24 -15.41
C ARG A 149 51.37 -4.34 -16.94
N PRO A 150 51.91 -3.30 -17.58
CA PRO A 150 52.07 -3.31 -19.03
C PRO A 150 52.84 -4.55 -19.48
N GLY A 151 52.26 -5.35 -20.36
CA GLY A 151 53.05 -6.29 -21.14
C GLY A 151 54.03 -5.54 -22.04
N ALA A 152 54.93 -6.28 -22.69
CA ALA A 152 55.88 -5.74 -23.67
C ALA A 152 55.24 -4.87 -24.77
N TYR A 153 53.93 -5.02 -25.00
CA TYR A 153 53.17 -4.27 -26.00
C TYR A 153 53.08 -2.76 -25.74
N ILE A 154 52.76 -2.30 -24.52
CA ILE A 154 52.72 -0.85 -24.20
C ILE A 154 54.10 -0.24 -24.39
N VAL A 155 55.11 -0.91 -23.83
CA VAL A 155 56.50 -0.45 -23.90
C VAL A 155 56.94 -0.33 -25.35
N SER A 156 56.64 -1.32 -26.19
CA SER A 156 56.96 -1.31 -27.62
C SER A 156 56.28 -0.16 -28.37
N SER A 157 54.96 -0.01 -28.24
CA SER A 157 54.20 1.02 -28.97
C SER A 157 54.63 2.44 -28.61
N VAL A 158 54.89 2.71 -27.32
CA VAL A 158 55.35 4.03 -26.87
C VAL A 158 56.79 4.28 -27.29
N THR A 159 57.66 3.26 -27.19
CA THR A 159 59.06 3.36 -27.65
C THR A 159 59.13 3.71 -29.13
N GLU A 160 58.30 3.08 -29.96
CA GLU A 160 58.27 3.34 -31.40
C GLU A 160 57.81 4.77 -31.71
N ALA A 161 56.79 5.25 -31.01
CA ALA A 161 56.27 6.62 -31.19
C ALA A 161 57.31 7.68 -30.81
N ILE A 162 57.97 7.52 -29.66
CA ILE A 162 59.04 8.44 -29.23
C ILE A 162 60.22 8.37 -30.20
N PHE A 163 60.64 7.16 -30.61
CA PHE A 163 61.73 7.01 -31.56
C PHE A 163 61.45 7.70 -32.91
N LYS A 164 60.22 7.58 -33.43
CA LYS A 164 59.84 8.27 -34.68
C LYS A 164 59.94 9.79 -34.54
N GLU A 165 59.44 10.35 -33.45
CA GLU A 165 59.51 11.79 -33.18
C GLU A 165 60.97 12.26 -33.06
N LEU A 166 61.81 11.48 -32.37
CA LEU A 166 63.24 11.74 -32.27
C LEU A 166 63.96 11.65 -33.60
N LEU A 167 63.62 10.67 -34.44
CA LEU A 167 64.22 10.48 -35.75
C LEU A 167 63.91 11.66 -36.69
N THR A 168 62.71 12.23 -36.59
CA THR A 168 62.33 13.43 -37.34
C THR A 168 63.18 14.65 -36.95
N ARG A 169 63.49 14.82 -35.65
CA ARG A 169 64.31 15.94 -35.16
C ARG A 169 65.81 15.72 -35.31
N TYR A 170 66.26 14.48 -35.13
CA TYR A 170 67.66 14.08 -35.13
C TYR A 170 67.90 12.89 -36.07
N PRO A 171 67.95 13.11 -37.40
CA PRO A 171 68.13 12.02 -38.38
C PRO A 171 69.41 11.19 -38.14
N ALA A 172 70.40 11.77 -37.49
CA ALA A 172 71.67 11.14 -37.14
C ALA A 172 71.55 9.95 -36.17
N ILE A 173 70.38 9.72 -35.55
CA ILE A 173 70.15 8.58 -34.65
C ILE A 173 69.76 7.30 -35.40
N ALA A 174 69.43 7.37 -36.71
CA ALA A 174 69.03 6.20 -37.50
C ALA A 174 70.04 5.03 -37.44
N PRO A 175 71.38 5.24 -37.51
CA PRO A 175 72.35 4.15 -37.46
C PRO A 175 72.45 3.43 -36.10
N ILE A 176 71.89 4.04 -35.04
CA ILE A 176 71.96 3.55 -33.66
C ILE A 176 70.56 3.28 -33.07
N GLU A 177 69.57 3.07 -33.94
CA GLU A 177 68.16 2.83 -33.61
C GLU A 177 67.96 1.84 -32.46
N GLY A 178 68.57 0.66 -32.56
CA GLY A 178 68.37 -0.41 -31.57
C GLY A 178 68.77 0.02 -30.15
N LYS A 179 69.88 0.76 -30.03
CA LYS A 179 70.37 1.25 -28.73
C LYS A 179 69.47 2.34 -28.16
N VAL A 180 68.98 3.25 -29.01
CA VAL A 180 68.06 4.33 -28.60
C VAL A 180 66.72 3.74 -28.15
N LYS A 181 66.15 2.80 -28.92
CA LYS A 181 64.90 2.12 -28.56
C LYS A 181 65.03 1.34 -27.25
N GLU A 182 66.16 0.68 -27.00
CA GLU A 182 66.41 -0.04 -25.75
C GLU A 182 66.43 0.90 -24.52
N ILE A 183 67.11 2.05 -24.63
CA ILE A 183 67.17 3.05 -23.55
C ILE A 183 65.77 3.61 -23.26
N ILE A 184 65.02 4.00 -24.29
CA ILE A 184 63.65 4.51 -24.17
C ILE A 184 62.73 3.45 -23.55
N ALA A 185 62.78 2.21 -24.03
CA ALA A 185 61.98 1.10 -23.52
C ALA A 185 62.23 0.85 -22.03
N LYS A 186 63.50 0.86 -21.60
CA LYS A 186 63.86 0.70 -20.19
C LYS A 186 63.34 1.84 -19.32
N ALA A 187 63.44 3.07 -19.81
CA ALA A 187 62.94 4.26 -19.12
C ALA A 187 61.41 4.22 -18.98
N ILE A 188 60.67 3.91 -20.05
CA ILE A 188 59.21 3.72 -20.02
C ILE A 188 58.83 2.64 -19.02
N ASN A 189 59.48 1.47 -19.09
CA ASN A 189 59.16 0.33 -18.23
C ASN A 189 59.28 0.69 -16.74
N SER A 190 60.28 1.51 -16.38
CA SER A 190 60.46 2.01 -15.01
C SER A 190 59.36 2.96 -14.52
N LYS A 191 58.71 3.67 -15.44
CA LYS A 191 57.68 4.68 -15.13
C LYS A 191 56.26 4.12 -15.20
N THR A 192 56.03 3.02 -15.90
CA THR A 192 54.69 2.44 -16.07
C THR A 192 53.95 2.05 -14.78
N PRO A 193 54.62 1.58 -13.70
CA PRO A 193 53.94 1.39 -12.42
C PRO A 193 53.40 2.68 -11.79
N SER A 194 53.88 3.85 -12.24
CA SER A 194 53.54 5.19 -11.72
C SER A 194 52.59 5.97 -12.63
N LEU A 195 51.90 5.29 -13.55
CA LEU A 195 50.93 5.91 -14.46
C LEU A 195 49.82 6.63 -13.68
N VAL A 196 49.55 7.88 -14.05
CA VAL A 196 48.48 8.69 -13.46
C VAL A 196 47.33 8.84 -14.45
N TRP A 197 46.11 8.52 -14.00
CA TRP A 197 44.92 8.30 -14.83
C TRP A 197 43.92 9.46 -14.68
N TYR A 198 43.58 10.16 -15.77
CA TYR A 198 42.89 11.46 -15.74
C TYR A 198 41.59 11.57 -16.52
N GLY A 199 41.24 10.60 -17.35
CA GLY A 199 39.97 10.59 -18.07
C GLY A 199 39.32 9.22 -17.97
N ARG A 200 38.01 9.15 -17.75
CA ARG A 200 37.26 7.89 -17.81
C ARG A 200 35.99 8.08 -18.64
N SER A 201 35.87 7.31 -19.72
CA SER A 201 34.56 6.94 -20.28
C SER A 201 34.42 5.44 -20.16
N CYS A 202 33.21 4.95 -19.97
CA CYS A 202 32.97 3.54 -19.84
C CYS A 202 31.57 3.25 -20.36
N ASP A 203 31.45 2.76 -21.58
CA ASP A 203 30.15 2.61 -22.24
C ASP A 203 29.76 1.14 -22.27
N ARG A 204 28.54 0.84 -21.85
CA ARG A 204 28.05 -0.54 -21.80
C ARG A 204 27.82 -1.04 -23.23
N VAL A 205 28.41 -2.18 -23.57
CA VAL A 205 28.23 -2.83 -24.88
C VAL A 205 27.24 -3.99 -24.76
N ASN A 206 27.36 -4.79 -23.70
CA ASN A 206 26.52 -5.95 -23.42
C ASN A 206 26.29 -6.05 -21.90
N PRO A 207 25.40 -6.93 -21.41
CA PRO A 207 25.36 -7.26 -19.99
C PRO A 207 26.75 -7.72 -19.52
N ASN A 208 27.33 -6.99 -18.56
CA ASN A 208 28.67 -7.23 -17.98
C ASN A 208 29.88 -6.89 -18.87
N CYS A 209 29.68 -6.40 -20.10
CA CYS A 209 30.76 -5.97 -20.99
C CYS A 209 30.75 -4.46 -21.20
N TYR A 210 31.89 -3.84 -20.92
CA TYR A 210 32.05 -2.39 -20.96
C TYR A 210 33.23 -2.00 -21.84
N LEU A 211 33.01 -1.05 -22.74
CA LEU A 211 34.05 -0.39 -23.49
C LEU A 211 34.60 0.76 -22.66
N THR A 212 35.75 0.54 -22.05
CA THR A 212 36.37 1.51 -21.14
C THR A 212 37.48 2.27 -21.84
N TYR A 213 37.46 3.59 -21.69
CA TYR A 213 38.43 4.54 -22.21
C TYR A 213 39.11 5.25 -21.06
N VAL A 214 40.44 5.27 -21.08
CA VAL A 214 41.22 5.95 -20.06
C VAL A 214 42.37 6.73 -20.67
N VAL A 215 42.52 7.98 -20.24
CA VAL A 215 43.70 8.80 -20.54
C VAL A 215 44.66 8.69 -19.37
N THR A 216 45.91 8.32 -19.65
CA THR A 216 46.98 8.30 -18.65
C THR A 216 48.18 9.09 -19.13
N TYR A 217 48.98 9.57 -18.19
CA TYR A 217 50.26 10.18 -18.52
C TYR A 217 51.36 9.80 -17.53
N PHE A 218 52.60 10.00 -17.97
CA PHE A 218 53.77 9.97 -17.11
C PHE A 218 54.83 10.94 -17.65
N PRO A 219 55.56 11.64 -16.76
CA PRO A 219 56.76 12.37 -17.15
C PRO A 219 57.90 11.36 -17.43
N LEU A 220 58.70 11.64 -18.44
CA LEU A 220 59.79 10.76 -18.85
C LEU A 220 61.04 11.58 -19.21
N GLU A 221 62.07 11.47 -18.38
CA GLU A 221 63.39 11.99 -18.73
C GLU A 221 64.24 10.84 -19.23
N VAL A 222 64.84 11.00 -20.41
CA VAL A 222 65.69 9.99 -21.03
C VAL A 222 67.04 10.62 -21.36
N ASP A 223 68.04 10.36 -20.51
CA ASP A 223 69.42 10.57 -20.92
C ASP A 223 69.82 9.45 -21.87
N THR A 224 70.08 9.81 -23.13
CA THR A 224 70.51 8.84 -24.14
C THR A 224 72.00 8.54 -24.07
N GLY A 225 72.79 9.37 -23.37
CA GLY A 225 74.25 9.27 -23.32
C GLY A 225 74.92 9.41 -24.69
N LEU A 226 74.20 9.93 -25.70
CA LEU A 226 74.68 10.07 -27.07
C LEU A 226 75.16 11.51 -27.32
N PRO A 227 76.39 11.72 -27.82
CA PRO A 227 76.95 13.06 -28.03
C PRO A 227 76.15 13.96 -28.99
N VAL A 228 75.35 13.34 -29.86
CA VAL A 228 74.58 14.02 -30.92
C VAL A 228 73.18 14.44 -30.45
N VAL A 229 72.69 13.85 -29.35
CA VAL A 229 71.31 13.99 -28.88
C VAL A 229 71.26 14.56 -27.46
N GLY A 230 72.27 14.27 -26.63
CA GLY A 230 72.31 14.72 -25.24
C GLY A 230 71.23 14.07 -24.36
N GLU A 231 70.80 14.84 -23.36
CA GLU A 231 69.66 14.52 -22.50
C GLU A 231 68.37 14.92 -23.22
N ILE A 232 67.41 14.00 -23.31
CA ILE A 232 66.08 14.28 -23.87
C ILE A 232 65.09 14.37 -22.71
N ILE A 233 64.53 15.55 -22.51
CA ILE A 233 63.44 15.76 -21.55
C ILE A 233 62.12 15.55 -22.30
N VAL A 234 61.49 14.39 -22.09
CA VAL A 234 60.11 14.16 -22.55
C VAL A 234 59.18 14.64 -21.42
N ALA A 235 58.76 15.89 -21.53
CA ALA A 235 57.96 16.56 -20.51
C ALA A 235 56.74 15.73 -20.09
N ARG A 236 55.98 15.19 -21.07
CA ARG A 236 54.84 14.29 -20.85
C ARG A 236 54.61 13.36 -22.04
N VAL A 237 54.36 12.10 -21.73
CA VAL A 237 53.76 11.14 -22.66
C VAL A 237 52.31 10.92 -22.25
N ALA A 238 51.37 11.28 -23.12
CA ALA A 238 49.94 11.00 -22.92
C ALA A 238 49.54 9.75 -23.71
N LEU A 239 48.90 8.80 -23.03
CA LEU A 239 48.38 7.58 -23.64
C LEU A 239 46.86 7.57 -23.53
N VAL A 240 46.21 7.19 -24.62
CA VAL A 240 44.80 6.83 -24.65
C VAL A 240 44.75 5.31 -24.71
N VAL A 241 44.13 4.71 -23.69
CA VAL A 241 43.93 3.28 -23.60
C VAL A 241 42.44 2.99 -23.73
N SER A 242 42.09 2.13 -24.66
CA SER A 242 40.74 1.60 -24.76
C SER A 242 40.75 0.07 -24.68
N GLY A 243 39.73 -0.49 -24.04
CA GLY A 243 39.57 -1.94 -23.96
C GLY A 243 38.15 -2.34 -23.66
N GLN A 244 37.76 -3.52 -24.17
CA GLN A 244 36.56 -4.19 -23.71
C GLN A 244 36.88 -4.93 -22.42
N VAL A 245 36.05 -4.70 -21.40
CA VAL A 245 36.20 -5.30 -20.07
C VAL A 245 34.95 -6.12 -19.78
N ASP A 246 35.14 -7.41 -19.58
CA ASP A 246 34.13 -8.33 -19.06
C ASP A 246 34.33 -8.42 -17.53
N VAL A 247 33.43 -7.80 -16.79
CA VAL A 247 33.51 -7.69 -15.33
C VAL A 247 33.33 -9.06 -14.68
N ASN A 248 32.39 -9.87 -15.18
CA ASN A 248 32.08 -11.19 -14.62
C ASN A 248 33.25 -12.17 -14.74
N HIS A 249 33.88 -12.19 -15.91
CA HIS A 249 35.00 -13.09 -16.16
C HIS A 249 36.36 -12.49 -15.74
N ASN A 250 36.39 -11.24 -15.27
CA ASN A 250 37.60 -10.47 -14.99
C ASN A 250 38.57 -10.41 -16.19
N ILE A 251 38.02 -10.35 -17.41
CA ILE A 251 38.80 -10.35 -18.65
C ILE A 251 38.87 -8.92 -19.18
N VAL A 252 40.08 -8.49 -19.52
CA VAL A 252 40.32 -7.25 -20.26
C VAL A 252 40.87 -7.63 -21.63
N LEU A 253 40.17 -7.24 -22.68
CA LEU A 253 40.64 -7.28 -24.06
C LEU A 253 41.07 -5.86 -24.44
N PRO A 254 42.39 -5.55 -24.42
CA PRO A 254 42.88 -4.26 -24.86
C PRO A 254 42.59 -4.11 -26.34
N ASN A 255 41.84 -3.07 -26.72
CA ASN A 255 41.52 -2.83 -28.12
C ASN A 255 42.59 -1.94 -28.76
N THR A 256 42.94 -0.83 -28.10
CA THR A 256 43.93 0.10 -28.63
C THR A 256 44.70 0.80 -27.51
N ILE A 257 45.98 1.06 -27.80
CA ILE A 257 46.86 1.91 -26.99
C ILE A 257 47.47 2.90 -27.94
N GLU A 258 47.05 4.15 -27.83
CA GLU A 258 47.46 5.22 -28.73
C GLU A 258 48.25 6.26 -27.95
N VAL A 259 49.38 6.65 -28.52
CA VAL A 259 50.15 7.80 -28.02
C VAL A 259 49.46 9.05 -28.51
N ALA A 260 48.78 9.76 -27.61
CA ALA A 260 47.99 10.93 -27.96
C ALA A 260 48.83 12.18 -28.15
N SER A 261 49.92 12.32 -27.39
CA SER A 261 50.89 13.40 -27.56
C SER A 261 52.22 13.06 -26.90
N ILE A 262 53.29 13.58 -27.48
CA ILE A 262 54.65 13.58 -26.94
C ILE A 262 55.12 15.03 -26.96
N ASN A 263 55.33 15.62 -25.78
CA ASN A 263 55.97 16.93 -25.68
C ASN A 263 57.45 16.72 -25.34
N LEU A 264 58.31 17.06 -26.29
CA LEU A 264 59.76 17.12 -26.10
C LEU A 264 60.12 18.56 -25.71
N GLU A 265 60.76 18.72 -24.55
CA GLU A 265 61.39 19.97 -24.10
C GLU A 265 62.89 19.93 -24.44
N GLU A 266 63.44 21.08 -24.86
CA GLU A 266 64.88 21.28 -25.09
C GLU A 266 65.58 21.76 -23.82
#